data_AF-A0A0R3S7S1-F1
#
_entry.id   AF-A0A0R3S7S1-F1
#
_cell.length_a   1.000
_cell.length_b   1.000
_cell.length_c   1.000
_cell.angle_alpha   90.00
_cell.angle_beta   90.00
_cell.angle_gamma   90.00
#
_symmetry.space_group_name_H-M   'P 1'
#
loop_
_entity.id
_entity.type
_entity.pdbx_description
1 polymer ?
#
loop_
_entity_poly.entity_id
_entity_poly.type
_entity_poly.pdbx_seq_one_letter_code
_entity_poly.pdbx_strand_id
1 'polypeptide(L)'
;MGRKQKSNIKQSHARVRDLCKELLRRCQTPPEASNTLDYFRSLESVTDNICSFQRSRTYFCVDINLDLSIVESTLSGDRKAQLKNLEQKYRDYFQCKISIQDSGNAGFGLRADEPIEKNTRLLHVPAKDMLFLKNLTTPLPTFLEKDPLFSVMDNVALSIATLHELSLGEKSKFKEYISSLPSIYSTLAYLTTDDFAIIEGFPAAELVLSTYRNICRQYGYLYLLFDRMKNETVLPNYMKAFCFKDYQWAISTVMSRNNMIPGNEGGVLCLIPLWDMINHKQGELTTDFDPASQSLVFFAMDSYQKGDEIFMDYGRRTSTEFLLYSGFVPETNRFHKVPIKLGLSRFDKLMALRTQVLEKLKLSSEINISVSSEDESFPPSDLIVFARIFVMNEDELQLTLKANDNTENLLSTVFSDNRIDNEARKFIEGRLNLLVSGYELRLGKNLKSVNKAEMAALNGLTQKSLYGGALQIHLPSPAFDVSNFRQVPDNQEIFVNPANNQSIIVDILESLPESDLVEAVKLHFQEIAECNSAIETIVESVEIQNIPDSPPAVLLRGKQKAGKFNREESDIVAISIMLYRFTQFTSDILVCFNDPIL
;
A
#
# COMPACT_ATOMS: atom_id res chain seq x y z
N MET A 1 -26.23 -22.90 19.71
CA MET A 1 -25.03 -22.65 18.86
C MET A 1 -24.20 -23.93 18.73
N GLY A 2 -24.21 -24.54 17.55
CA GLY A 2 -23.87 -25.96 17.33
C GLY A 2 -22.39 -26.25 17.07
N ARG A 3 -21.95 -27.47 17.41
CA ARG A 3 -20.55 -27.95 17.35
C ARG A 3 -19.83 -27.66 16.01
N LYS A 4 -20.53 -27.62 14.87
CA LYS A 4 -19.97 -27.31 13.55
C LYS A 4 -19.38 -25.89 13.47
N GLN A 5 -20.04 -24.89 14.07
CA GLN A 5 -19.58 -23.50 14.04
C GLN A 5 -18.27 -23.30 14.82
N LYS A 6 -18.17 -23.93 16.01
CA LYS A 6 -16.93 -23.95 16.80
C LYS A 6 -15.78 -24.70 16.10
N SER A 7 -16.09 -25.69 15.26
CA SER A 7 -15.09 -26.42 14.45
C SER A 7 -14.49 -25.52 13.36
N ASN A 8 -15.34 -24.81 12.60
CA ASN A 8 -14.89 -23.93 11.50
C ASN A 8 -14.03 -22.76 12.00
N ILE A 9 -14.41 -22.14 13.13
CA ILE A 9 -13.62 -21.06 13.76
C ILE A 9 -12.23 -21.56 14.16
N LYS A 10 -12.16 -22.74 14.79
CA LYS A 10 -10.87 -23.34 15.18
C LYS A 10 -9.99 -23.64 13.96
N GLN A 11 -10.59 -24.09 12.86
CA GLN A 11 -9.88 -24.36 11.61
C GLN A 11 -9.33 -23.08 10.97
N SER A 12 -10.09 -21.99 10.93
CA SER A 12 -9.61 -20.69 10.44
C SER A 12 -8.45 -20.15 11.29
N HIS A 13 -8.56 -20.14 12.62
CA HIS A 13 -7.46 -19.69 13.49
C HIS A 13 -6.19 -20.54 13.34
N ALA A 14 -6.33 -21.85 13.18
CA ALA A 14 -5.19 -22.74 12.92
C ALA A 14 -4.53 -22.40 11.58
N ARG A 15 -5.33 -22.14 10.54
CA ARG A 15 -4.82 -21.75 9.21
C ARG A 15 -4.09 -20.41 9.24
N VAL A 16 -4.66 -19.39 9.91
CA VAL A 16 -3.98 -18.09 10.08
C VAL A 16 -2.68 -18.25 10.84
N ARG A 17 -2.65 -19.07 11.91
CA ARG A 17 -1.41 -19.36 12.65
C ARG A 17 -0.34 -19.95 11.75
N ASP A 18 -0.68 -20.90 10.90
CA ASP A 18 0.30 -21.52 9.99
C ASP A 18 0.75 -20.56 8.88
N LEU A 19 -0.14 -19.70 8.38
CA LEU A 19 0.23 -18.62 7.45
C LEU A 19 1.17 -17.59 8.11
N CYS A 20 0.96 -17.23 9.39
CA CYS A 20 1.88 -16.35 10.12
C CYS A 20 3.27 -16.98 10.31
N LYS A 21 3.36 -18.29 10.54
CA LYS A 21 4.66 -19.00 10.58
C LYS A 21 5.34 -18.98 9.20
N GLU A 22 4.57 -19.20 8.14
CA GLU A 22 5.07 -19.12 6.76
C GLU A 22 5.57 -17.70 6.43
N LEU A 23 4.83 -16.67 6.84
CA LEU A 23 5.21 -15.28 6.68
C LEU A 23 6.55 -14.98 7.37
N LEU A 24 6.72 -15.46 8.61
CA LEU A 24 7.99 -15.34 9.34
C LEU A 24 9.13 -16.07 8.64
N ARG A 25 8.90 -17.30 8.16
CA ARG A 25 9.90 -18.09 7.43
C ARG A 25 10.38 -17.36 6.17
N ARG A 26 9.46 -16.81 5.37
CA ARG A 26 9.79 -15.99 4.19
C ARG A 26 10.57 -14.74 4.56
N CYS A 27 10.22 -14.12 5.68
CA CYS A 27 10.91 -12.94 6.19
C CYS A 27 12.28 -13.23 6.82
N GLN A 28 12.74 -14.48 6.96
CA GLN A 28 14.08 -14.78 7.51
C GLN A 28 15.19 -14.39 6.53
N THR A 29 15.06 -14.79 5.27
CA THR A 29 16.07 -14.53 4.24
C THR A 29 15.68 -13.30 3.41
N PRO A 30 16.60 -12.34 3.20
CA PRO A 30 16.34 -11.25 2.25
C PRO A 30 16.25 -11.78 0.81
N PRO A 31 15.51 -11.09 -0.08
CA PRO A 31 15.42 -11.48 -1.48
C PRO A 31 16.75 -11.28 -2.21
N GLU A 32 16.98 -12.12 -3.22
CA GLU A 32 18.02 -11.86 -4.22
C GLU A 32 17.61 -10.70 -5.13
N ALA A 33 18.58 -9.94 -5.64
CA ALA A 33 18.33 -8.75 -6.46
C ALA A 33 17.58 -9.05 -7.78
N SER A 34 17.64 -10.29 -8.28
CA SER A 34 16.93 -10.74 -9.48
C SER A 34 15.47 -11.15 -9.24
N ASN A 35 15.04 -11.25 -7.98
CA ASN A 35 13.78 -11.89 -7.59
C ASN A 35 12.90 -10.97 -6.71
N THR A 36 13.10 -9.65 -6.79
CA THR A 36 12.47 -8.70 -5.87
C THR A 36 10.95 -8.64 -6.03
N LEU A 37 10.44 -8.56 -7.27
CA LEU A 37 8.99 -8.55 -7.54
C LEU A 37 8.28 -9.82 -7.10
N ASP A 38 8.82 -10.98 -7.48
CA ASP A 38 8.24 -12.26 -7.10
C ASP A 38 8.28 -12.45 -5.57
N TYR A 39 9.35 -12.01 -4.90
CA TYR A 39 9.41 -12.04 -3.44
C TYR A 39 8.33 -11.15 -2.81
N PHE A 40 8.15 -9.92 -3.30
CA PHE A 40 7.09 -9.00 -2.85
C PHE A 40 5.70 -9.64 -3.03
N ARG A 41 5.40 -10.13 -4.24
CA ARG A 41 4.15 -10.84 -4.57
C ARG A 41 3.91 -12.02 -3.65
N SER A 42 4.98 -12.71 -3.29
CA SER A 42 4.90 -13.85 -2.38
C SER A 42 4.51 -13.47 -0.95
N LEU A 43 4.95 -12.30 -0.47
CA LEU A 43 4.54 -11.76 0.84
C LEU A 43 3.09 -11.28 0.79
N GLU A 44 2.73 -10.52 -0.24
CA GLU A 44 1.36 -10.01 -0.46
C GLU A 44 0.35 -11.16 -0.52
N SER A 45 0.66 -12.21 -1.29
CA SER A 45 -0.20 -13.40 -1.40
C SER A 45 -0.43 -14.08 -0.04
N VAL A 46 0.57 -14.15 0.84
CA VAL A 46 0.40 -14.72 2.18
C VAL A 46 -0.46 -13.80 3.05
N THR A 47 -0.26 -12.48 2.99
CA THR A 47 -1.07 -11.53 3.77
C THR A 47 -2.52 -11.45 3.29
N ASP A 48 -2.77 -11.60 1.99
CA ASP A 48 -4.11 -11.69 1.42
C ASP A 48 -4.83 -12.96 1.85
N ASN A 49 -4.12 -14.09 1.86
CA ASN A 49 -4.66 -15.34 2.41
C ASN A 49 -4.97 -15.22 3.90
N ILE A 50 -4.09 -14.58 4.69
CA ILE A 50 -4.39 -14.28 6.11
C ILE A 50 -5.69 -13.47 6.20
N CYS A 51 -5.80 -12.41 5.40
CA CYS A 51 -6.97 -11.55 5.36
C CYS A 51 -8.25 -12.30 4.97
N SER A 52 -8.22 -13.22 4.00
CA SER A 52 -9.40 -13.96 3.56
C SER A 52 -9.94 -14.89 4.67
N PHE A 53 -9.05 -15.53 5.44
CA PHE A 53 -9.43 -16.33 6.60
C PHE A 53 -9.92 -15.48 7.79
N GLN A 54 -9.50 -14.21 7.86
CA GLN A 54 -9.96 -13.26 8.88
C GLN A 54 -11.31 -12.60 8.55
N ARG A 55 -11.65 -12.42 7.26
CA ARG A 55 -12.92 -11.82 6.80
C ARG A 55 -14.11 -12.79 6.75
N SER A 56 -13.88 -14.10 6.68
CA SER A 56 -14.89 -15.12 6.33
C SER A 56 -15.92 -15.47 7.43
N ARG A 57 -16.44 -14.48 8.20
CA ARG A 57 -17.40 -14.70 9.29
C ARG A 57 -18.82 -14.14 9.08
N THR A 58 -19.20 -13.72 7.88
CA THR A 58 -20.52 -13.12 7.64
C THR A 58 -21.69 -14.09 7.43
N TYR A 59 -21.50 -15.40 7.58
CA TYR A 59 -22.63 -16.34 7.62
C TYR A 59 -22.69 -17.02 8.99
N PHE A 60 -23.79 -16.76 9.71
CA PHE A 60 -24.23 -17.33 11.00
C PHE A 60 -23.67 -16.71 12.28
N CYS A 61 -23.93 -15.43 12.59
CA CYS A 61 -24.00 -14.98 13.98
C CYS A 61 -25.06 -13.88 14.14
N VAL A 62 -26.12 -14.18 14.89
CA VAL A 62 -27.06 -13.17 15.43
C VAL A 62 -26.63 -12.72 16.83
N ASP A 63 -25.62 -13.35 17.43
CA ASP A 63 -25.10 -12.93 18.73
C ASP A 63 -23.57 -12.99 18.75
N ILE A 64 -22.97 -11.87 19.18
CA ILE A 64 -21.55 -11.57 19.41
C ILE A 64 -20.85 -10.83 18.23
N ASN A 65 -20.98 -9.49 18.24
CA ASN A 65 -20.28 -8.49 17.42
C ASN A 65 -18.76 -8.37 17.72
N LEU A 66 -18.00 -9.45 17.73
CA LEU A 66 -16.60 -9.40 18.20
C LEU A 66 -15.51 -9.78 17.19
N ASP A 67 -15.84 -10.10 15.94
CA ASP A 67 -14.87 -10.68 14.99
C ASP A 67 -14.98 -10.10 13.57
N LEU A 68 -15.05 -8.77 13.47
CA LEU A 68 -14.79 -7.99 12.26
C LEU A 68 -13.54 -7.14 12.50
N SER A 69 -12.88 -6.68 11.44
CA SER A 69 -11.83 -5.64 11.55
C SER A 69 -12.39 -4.50 12.40
N ILE A 70 -11.73 -4.20 13.54
CA ILE A 70 -12.23 -3.16 14.44
C ILE A 70 -12.14 -1.79 13.77
N VAL A 71 -11.24 -1.63 12.81
CA VAL A 71 -11.13 -0.45 11.95
C VAL A 71 -12.38 -0.32 11.08
N GLU A 72 -12.73 -1.36 10.32
CA GLU A 72 -13.92 -1.35 9.45
C GLU A 72 -15.21 -1.13 10.26
N SER A 73 -15.32 -1.72 11.45
CA SER A 73 -16.53 -1.57 12.28
C SER A 73 -16.64 -0.19 12.94
N THR A 74 -15.51 0.42 13.33
CA THR A 74 -15.51 1.64 14.15
C THR A 74 -15.37 2.91 13.30
N LEU A 75 -14.66 2.81 12.17
CA LEU A 75 -14.44 3.91 11.24
C LEU A 75 -15.38 3.87 10.03
N SER A 76 -16.31 2.90 9.95
CA SER A 76 -17.43 2.98 9.01
C SER A 76 -18.40 4.07 9.48
N GLY A 77 -18.55 5.12 8.67
CA GLY A 77 -19.44 6.23 9.01
C GLY A 77 -19.13 7.51 8.25
N ASP A 78 -19.88 8.56 8.57
CA ASP A 78 -19.67 9.89 8.02
C ASP A 78 -18.46 10.55 8.69
N ARG A 79 -17.30 10.47 8.02
CA ARG A 79 -16.06 11.09 8.47
C ARG A 79 -16.17 12.61 8.65
N LYS A 80 -17.00 13.28 7.87
CA LYS A 80 -17.22 14.72 8.01
C LYS A 80 -17.92 15.04 9.33
N ALA A 81 -18.87 14.21 9.75
CA ALA A 81 -19.49 14.34 11.07
C ALA A 81 -18.50 14.04 12.21
N GLN A 82 -17.64 13.03 12.06
CA GLN A 82 -16.59 12.72 13.04
C GLN A 82 -15.58 13.86 13.19
N LEU A 83 -15.17 14.51 12.10
CA LEU A 83 -14.29 15.67 12.13
C LEU A 83 -14.95 16.88 12.83
N LYS A 84 -16.25 17.11 12.63
CA LYS A 84 -16.97 18.15 13.42
C LYS A 84 -16.97 17.88 14.92
N ASN A 85 -17.08 16.61 15.32
CA ASN A 85 -16.98 16.23 16.73
C ASN A 85 -15.57 16.47 17.28
N LEU A 86 -14.53 16.22 16.47
CA LEU A 86 -13.15 16.53 16.81
C LEU A 86 -12.95 18.03 17.06
N GLU A 87 -13.39 18.88 16.13
CA GLU A 87 -13.34 20.34 16.25
C GLU A 87 -14.09 20.81 17.50
N GLN A 88 -15.28 20.26 17.76
CA GLN A 88 -16.08 20.65 18.91
C GLN A 88 -15.42 20.25 20.23
N LYS A 89 -14.74 19.10 20.29
CA LYS A 89 -14.01 18.64 21.47
C LYS A 89 -12.80 19.52 21.79
N TYR A 90 -12.05 19.91 20.75
CA TYR A 90 -10.80 20.66 20.90
C TYR A 90 -10.93 22.14 20.52
N ARG A 91 -12.15 22.69 20.55
CA ARG A 91 -12.40 24.09 20.15
C ARG A 91 -11.51 25.09 20.89
N ASP A 92 -11.32 24.87 22.19
CA ASP A 92 -10.55 25.79 23.05
C ASP A 92 -9.04 25.78 22.77
N TYR A 93 -8.56 24.88 21.90
CA TYR A 93 -7.15 24.80 21.52
C TYR A 93 -6.81 25.69 20.34
N PHE A 94 -7.81 26.13 19.58
CA PHE A 94 -7.64 27.12 18.53
C PHE A 94 -7.52 28.52 19.12
N GLN A 95 -6.54 29.28 18.65
CA GLN A 95 -6.33 30.68 19.02
C GLN A 95 -6.84 31.67 17.96
N CYS A 96 -7.17 31.15 16.78
CA CYS A 96 -7.80 31.87 15.67
C CYS A 96 -9.04 31.11 15.20
N LYS A 97 -9.92 31.75 14.42
CA LYS A 97 -11.04 31.05 13.77
C LYS A 97 -10.50 30.19 12.63
N ILE A 98 -10.49 28.88 12.86
CA ILE A 98 -10.00 27.85 11.96
C ILE A 98 -11.01 26.71 11.96
N SER A 99 -11.17 26.06 10.80
CA SER A 99 -11.99 24.86 10.66
C SER A 99 -11.34 23.82 9.76
N ILE A 100 -11.70 22.57 9.97
CA ILE A 100 -11.37 21.40 9.17
C ILE A 100 -12.30 21.38 7.96
N GLN A 101 -11.72 21.41 6.77
CA GLN A 101 -12.45 21.39 5.51
C GLN A 101 -11.81 20.41 4.53
N ASP A 102 -12.58 20.05 3.50
CA ASP A 102 -12.09 19.22 2.40
C ASP A 102 -11.16 20.06 1.51
N SER A 103 -10.00 19.50 1.18
CA SER A 103 -8.95 20.07 0.33
C SER A 103 -8.76 19.24 -0.95
N GLY A 104 -9.80 18.50 -1.37
CA GLY A 104 -9.80 17.74 -2.61
C GLY A 104 -8.85 16.55 -2.55
N ASN A 105 -7.92 16.48 -3.49
CA ASN A 105 -7.00 15.33 -3.60
C ASN A 105 -6.07 15.17 -2.39
N ALA A 106 -5.83 16.25 -1.62
CA ALA A 106 -5.04 16.19 -0.38
C ALA A 106 -5.83 15.64 0.82
N GLY A 107 -7.13 15.37 0.66
CA GLY A 107 -8.02 14.98 1.76
C GLY A 107 -8.45 16.18 2.59
N PHE A 108 -8.60 16.01 3.91
CA PHE A 108 -9.04 17.10 4.80
C PHE A 108 -7.85 17.88 5.34
N GLY A 109 -8.01 19.21 5.47
CA GLY A 109 -7.00 20.14 5.98
C GLY A 109 -7.61 21.22 6.88
N LEU A 110 -6.77 22.03 7.54
CA LEU A 110 -7.22 23.22 8.28
C LEU A 110 -7.34 24.43 7.33
N ARG A 111 -8.41 25.22 7.47
CA ARG A 111 -8.62 26.47 6.74
C ARG A 111 -8.85 27.63 7.68
N ALA A 112 -8.34 28.79 7.28
CA ALA A 112 -8.55 30.04 8.00
C ALA A 112 -9.97 30.56 7.76
N ASP A 113 -10.73 30.83 8.83
CA ASP A 113 -12.06 31.44 8.76
C ASP A 113 -12.04 32.96 8.96
N GLU A 114 -10.84 33.51 9.18
CA GLU A 114 -10.52 34.93 9.26
C GLU A 114 -9.09 35.20 8.72
N PRO A 115 -8.72 36.44 8.41
CA PRO A 115 -7.34 36.77 8.07
C PRO A 115 -6.39 36.49 9.24
N ILE A 116 -5.25 35.87 8.97
CA ILE A 116 -4.22 35.50 9.95
C ILE A 116 -2.86 36.00 9.45
N GLU A 117 -2.11 36.69 10.30
CA GLU A 117 -0.75 37.11 9.99
C GLU A 117 0.27 35.98 10.19
N LYS A 118 1.34 35.98 9.39
CA LYS A 118 2.51 35.11 9.60
C LYS A 118 3.01 35.19 11.04
N ASN A 119 3.47 34.07 11.59
CA ASN A 119 3.93 33.88 12.95
C ASN A 119 2.86 34.06 14.04
N THR A 120 1.58 34.20 13.69
CA THR A 120 0.49 34.12 14.67
C THR A 120 0.40 32.70 15.21
N ARG A 121 0.27 32.55 16.53
CA ARG A 121 0.03 31.24 17.15
C ARG A 121 -1.40 30.80 16.82
N LEU A 122 -1.53 29.65 16.16
CA LEU A 122 -2.79 29.16 15.61
C LEU A 122 -3.49 28.18 16.54
N LEU A 123 -2.72 27.26 17.12
CA LEU A 123 -3.25 26.27 18.03
C LEU A 123 -2.22 25.85 19.08
N HIS A 124 -2.71 25.23 20.14
CA HIS A 124 -1.88 24.53 21.10
C HIS A 124 -2.54 23.23 21.56
N VAL A 125 -1.77 22.16 21.70
CA VAL A 125 -2.29 20.85 22.13
C VAL A 125 -1.56 20.43 23.40
N PRO A 126 -2.25 20.30 24.55
CA PRO A 126 -1.63 19.80 25.78
C PRO A 126 -1.18 18.35 25.66
N ALA A 127 -0.03 18.01 26.23
CA ALA A 127 0.52 16.65 26.17
C ALA A 127 -0.43 15.59 26.75
N LYS A 128 -1.23 15.94 27.78
CA LYS A 128 -2.23 15.03 28.38
C LYS A 128 -3.32 14.57 27.39
N ASP A 129 -3.51 15.29 26.29
CA ASP A 129 -4.50 15.01 25.25
C ASP A 129 -3.88 14.38 23.99
N MET A 130 -2.56 14.14 23.99
CA MET A 130 -1.84 13.41 22.93
C MET A 130 -1.84 11.89 23.21
N LEU A 131 -1.89 11.08 22.15
CA LEU A 131 -1.90 9.61 22.29
C LEU A 131 -0.47 9.08 22.28
N PHE A 132 -0.04 8.51 23.41
CA PHE A 132 1.24 7.80 23.56
C PHE A 132 1.14 6.72 24.65
N LEU A 133 2.12 5.81 24.71
CA LEU A 133 2.09 4.60 25.56
C LEU A 133 1.77 4.85 27.03
N LYS A 134 2.37 5.89 27.63
CA LYS A 134 2.17 6.21 29.06
C LYS A 134 0.88 7.01 29.31
N ASN A 135 0.08 7.31 28.28
CA ASN A 135 -1.13 8.14 28.37
C ASN A 135 -2.39 7.46 27.81
N LEU A 136 -2.51 6.15 27.97
CA LEU A 136 -3.69 5.39 27.53
C LEU A 136 -4.86 5.51 28.51
N THR A 137 -6.08 5.31 28.00
CA THR A 137 -7.33 5.20 28.78
C THR A 137 -7.28 4.02 29.74
N THR A 138 -6.77 2.88 29.25
CA THR A 138 -6.50 1.69 30.07
C THR A 138 -5.13 1.14 29.71
N PRO A 139 -4.37 0.59 30.68
CA PRO A 139 -3.02 0.09 30.41
C PRO A 139 -3.06 -1.13 29.48
N LEU A 140 -2.00 -1.29 28.68
CA LEU A 140 -1.76 -2.49 27.90
C LEU A 140 -1.34 -3.66 28.80
N PRO A 141 -1.46 -4.92 28.34
CA PRO A 141 -0.94 -6.08 29.07
C PRO A 141 0.55 -5.96 29.38
N THR A 142 0.93 -6.15 30.65
CA THR A 142 2.30 -5.92 31.16
C THR A 142 3.38 -6.80 30.54
N PHE A 143 3.02 -7.93 29.92
CA PHE A 143 4.00 -8.76 29.22
C PHE A 143 4.62 -8.03 28.01
N LEU A 144 3.92 -7.05 27.43
CA LEU A 144 4.42 -6.27 26.30
C LEU A 144 5.58 -5.36 26.67
N GLU A 145 5.63 -4.89 27.91
CA GLU A 145 6.76 -4.07 28.40
C GLU A 145 8.09 -4.82 28.36
N LYS A 146 8.05 -6.15 28.43
CA LYS A 146 9.22 -7.04 28.38
C LYS A 146 9.47 -7.64 27.00
N ASP A 147 8.59 -7.39 26.04
CA ASP A 147 8.69 -7.94 24.70
C ASP A 147 9.78 -7.22 23.89
N PRO A 148 10.75 -7.91 23.26
CA PRO A 148 11.87 -7.26 22.57
C PRO A 148 11.44 -6.39 21.39
N LEU A 149 10.35 -6.74 20.70
CA LEU A 149 9.86 -5.94 19.59
C LEU A 149 9.17 -4.68 20.13
N PHE A 150 8.30 -4.85 21.11
CA PHE A 150 7.50 -3.76 21.68
C PHE A 150 8.35 -2.76 22.48
N SER A 151 9.35 -3.23 23.24
CA SER A 151 10.19 -2.38 24.10
C SER A 151 11.25 -1.57 23.35
N VAL A 152 11.62 -1.97 22.13
CA VAL A 152 12.66 -1.31 21.32
C VAL A 152 12.05 -0.48 20.19
N MET A 153 10.88 -0.86 19.67
CA MET A 153 10.27 -0.19 18.52
C MET A 153 9.06 0.64 18.93
N ASP A 154 9.28 1.90 19.30
CA ASP A 154 8.23 2.83 19.73
C ASP A 154 7.11 3.00 18.70
N ASN A 155 7.42 2.95 17.40
CA ASN A 155 6.43 3.03 16.33
C ASN A 155 5.49 1.81 16.32
N VAL A 156 6.02 0.60 16.55
CA VAL A 156 5.21 -0.62 16.67
C VAL A 156 4.38 -0.56 17.94
N ALA A 157 4.97 -0.12 19.05
CA ALA A 157 4.29 0.00 20.31
C ALA A 157 3.14 1.02 20.26
N LEU A 158 3.37 2.17 19.62
CA LEU A 158 2.36 3.20 19.39
C LEU A 158 1.24 2.70 18.45
N SER A 159 1.56 1.83 17.49
CA SER A 159 0.54 1.22 16.61
C SER A 159 -0.40 0.31 17.40
N ILE A 160 0.13 -0.51 18.30
CA ILE A 160 -0.68 -1.36 19.19
C ILE A 160 -1.45 -0.51 20.20
N ALA A 161 -0.86 0.55 20.74
CA ALA A 161 -1.56 1.51 21.59
C ALA A 161 -2.74 2.19 20.86
N THR A 162 -2.56 2.53 19.58
CA THR A 162 -3.62 3.11 18.75
C THR A 162 -4.78 2.13 18.55
N LEU A 163 -4.49 0.84 18.26
CA LEU A 163 -5.52 -0.21 18.18
C LEU A 163 -6.21 -0.47 19.51
N HIS A 164 -5.45 -0.38 20.61
CA HIS A 164 -6.01 -0.53 21.95
C HIS A 164 -7.07 0.52 22.21
N GLU A 165 -6.75 1.80 21.99
CA GLU A 165 -7.69 2.89 22.16
C GLU A 165 -8.87 2.80 21.20
N LEU A 166 -8.65 2.43 19.93
CA LEU A 166 -9.72 2.15 18.97
C LEU A 166 -10.69 1.08 19.49
N SER A 167 -10.16 -0.01 20.06
CA SER A 167 -10.96 -1.13 20.56
C SER A 167 -11.83 -0.79 21.78
N LEU A 168 -11.52 0.28 22.50
CA LEU A 168 -12.30 0.76 23.65
C LEU A 168 -13.58 1.49 23.22
N GLY A 169 -13.65 1.94 21.96
CA GLY A 169 -14.78 2.68 21.40
C GLY A 169 -15.17 3.88 22.25
N GLU A 170 -16.43 3.93 22.68
CA GLU A 170 -16.99 4.98 23.56
C GLU A 170 -16.24 5.20 24.87
N LYS A 171 -15.49 4.19 25.34
CA LYS A 171 -14.74 4.30 26.59
C LYS A 171 -13.40 5.01 26.42
N SER A 172 -12.88 5.11 25.19
CA SER A 172 -11.60 5.76 24.94
C SER A 172 -11.72 7.26 25.17
N LYS A 173 -10.79 7.84 25.94
CA LYS A 173 -10.66 9.30 26.03
C LYS A 173 -10.22 9.94 24.71
N PHE A 174 -9.71 9.15 23.77
CA PHE A 174 -9.29 9.59 22.43
C PHE A 174 -10.34 9.29 21.35
N LYS A 175 -11.55 8.88 21.71
CA LYS A 175 -12.62 8.49 20.78
C LYS A 175 -12.80 9.48 19.62
N GLU A 176 -12.98 10.77 19.89
CA GLU A 176 -13.21 11.78 18.85
C GLU A 176 -12.00 11.94 17.91
N TYR A 177 -10.79 11.77 18.44
CA TYR A 177 -9.58 11.77 17.61
C TYR A 177 -9.51 10.52 16.74
N ILE A 178 -9.58 9.34 17.33
CA ILE A 178 -9.41 8.08 16.61
C ILE A 178 -10.52 7.89 15.56
N SER A 179 -11.76 8.22 15.89
CA SER A 179 -12.88 8.15 14.94
C SER A 179 -12.76 9.14 13.79
N SER A 180 -11.98 10.21 13.92
CA SER A 180 -11.76 11.19 12.84
C SER A 180 -10.68 10.80 11.82
N LEU A 181 -9.85 9.80 12.17
CA LEU A 181 -8.74 9.35 11.34
C LEU A 181 -9.23 8.74 10.01
N PRO A 182 -8.41 8.79 8.94
CA PRO A 182 -8.70 8.05 7.71
C PRO A 182 -8.91 6.56 7.97
N SER A 183 -9.90 5.95 7.31
CA SER A 183 -10.12 4.50 7.35
C SER A 183 -9.18 3.72 6.44
N ILE A 184 -8.55 4.40 5.47
CA ILE A 184 -7.59 3.85 4.51
C ILE A 184 -6.48 4.88 4.24
N TYR A 185 -5.31 4.38 3.85
CA TYR A 185 -4.14 5.18 3.51
C TYR A 185 -3.55 4.73 2.18
N SER A 186 -2.63 5.55 1.65
CA SER A 186 -1.82 5.31 0.45
C SER A 186 -0.33 5.13 0.78
N THR A 187 -0.02 4.80 2.04
CA THR A 187 1.36 4.54 2.50
C THR A 187 1.91 3.24 1.93
N LEU A 188 3.21 2.96 2.15
CA LEU A 188 3.87 1.74 1.68
C LEU A 188 3.15 0.44 2.10
N ALA A 189 2.42 0.47 3.22
CA ALA A 189 1.73 -0.70 3.74
C ALA A 189 0.57 -1.15 2.84
N TYR A 190 0.06 -0.27 1.97
CA TYR A 190 -1.04 -0.51 1.03
C TYR A 190 -0.59 -0.70 -0.41
N LEU A 191 0.72 -0.64 -0.70
CA LEU A 191 1.22 -0.89 -2.05
C LEU A 191 0.96 -2.34 -2.44
N THR A 192 0.51 -2.50 -3.68
CA THR A 192 0.25 -3.80 -4.30
C THR A 192 1.45 -4.33 -5.05
N THR A 193 1.40 -5.59 -5.50
CA THR A 193 2.39 -6.12 -6.46
C THR A 193 2.50 -5.25 -7.71
N ASP A 194 1.39 -4.70 -8.21
CA ASP A 194 1.39 -3.87 -9.41
C ASP A 194 2.08 -2.52 -9.15
N ASP A 195 1.85 -1.91 -7.98
CA ASP A 195 2.56 -0.70 -7.57
C ASP A 195 4.06 -0.98 -7.42
N PHE A 196 4.42 -2.11 -6.80
CA PHE A 196 5.82 -2.49 -6.63
C PHE A 196 6.50 -2.77 -7.98
N ALA A 197 5.81 -3.33 -8.97
CA ALA A 197 6.33 -3.54 -10.31
C ALA A 197 6.72 -2.21 -11.01
N ILE A 198 6.01 -1.11 -10.71
CA ILE A 198 6.36 0.21 -11.22
C ILE A 198 7.65 0.72 -10.57
N ILE A 199 7.80 0.49 -9.26
CA ILE A 199 8.95 0.94 -8.45
C ILE A 199 10.19 0.05 -8.68
N GLU A 200 10.01 -1.20 -9.11
CA GLU A 200 11.09 -2.16 -9.30
C GLU A 200 12.17 -1.64 -10.27
N GLY A 201 13.43 -1.72 -9.82
CA GLY A 201 14.59 -1.25 -10.56
C GLY A 201 14.91 0.23 -10.35
N PHE A 202 14.09 0.98 -9.61
CA PHE A 202 14.44 2.30 -9.09
C PHE A 202 15.03 2.19 -7.68
N PRO A 203 15.80 3.19 -7.20
CA PRO A 203 16.41 3.14 -5.88
C PRO A 203 15.44 2.97 -4.71
N ALA A 204 14.20 3.44 -4.86
CA ALA A 204 13.17 3.31 -3.84
C ALA A 204 12.75 1.85 -3.58
N ALA A 205 12.93 0.93 -4.54
CA ALA A 205 12.46 -0.45 -4.44
C ALA A 205 13.03 -1.20 -3.24
N GLU A 206 14.32 -1.01 -2.94
CA GLU A 206 15.00 -1.65 -1.81
C GLU A 206 14.36 -1.24 -0.47
N LEU A 207 14.05 0.05 -0.32
CA LEU A 207 13.44 0.58 0.89
C LEU A 207 11.97 0.14 1.02
N VAL A 208 11.20 0.12 -0.08
CA VAL A 208 9.82 -0.40 -0.10
C VAL A 208 9.79 -1.86 0.33
N LEU A 209 10.60 -2.70 -0.30
CA LEU A 209 10.62 -4.15 -0.07
C LEU A 209 11.06 -4.50 1.35
N SER A 210 12.13 -3.86 1.83
CA SER A 210 12.63 -4.07 3.19
C SER A 210 11.61 -3.63 4.25
N THR A 211 10.91 -2.50 4.02
CA THR A 211 9.91 -2.01 4.97
C THR A 211 8.65 -2.86 4.96
N TYR A 212 8.14 -3.25 3.79
CA TYR A 212 6.98 -4.15 3.69
C TYR A 212 7.27 -5.52 4.32
N ARG A 213 8.46 -6.08 4.09
CA ARG A 213 8.95 -7.30 4.77
C ARG A 213 8.97 -7.13 6.28
N ASN A 214 9.38 -5.97 6.79
CA ASN A 214 9.39 -5.70 8.23
C ASN A 214 7.96 -5.68 8.82
N ILE A 215 7.00 -5.04 8.15
CA ILE A 215 5.58 -5.04 8.55
C ILE A 215 5.03 -6.47 8.61
N CYS A 216 5.28 -7.27 7.57
CA CYS A 216 4.91 -8.68 7.51
C CYS A 216 5.51 -9.48 8.68
N ARG A 217 6.80 -9.29 8.95
CA ARG A 217 7.51 -9.97 10.04
C ARG A 217 6.96 -9.57 11.41
N GLN A 218 6.71 -8.28 11.63
CA GLN A 218 6.15 -7.76 12.88
C GLN A 218 4.75 -8.32 13.13
N TYR A 219 3.88 -8.32 12.12
CA TYR A 219 2.55 -8.89 12.24
C TYR A 219 2.59 -10.39 12.56
N GLY A 220 3.35 -11.17 11.80
CA GLY A 220 3.47 -12.61 12.01
C GLY A 220 3.98 -12.95 13.42
N TYR A 221 4.93 -12.16 13.93
CA TYR A 221 5.45 -12.28 15.29
C TYR A 221 4.38 -11.95 16.34
N LEU A 222 3.75 -10.77 16.25
CA LEU A 222 2.76 -10.29 17.21
C LEU A 222 1.52 -11.20 17.25
N TYR A 223 1.07 -11.71 16.10
CA TYR A 223 -0.03 -12.66 16.03
C TYR A 223 0.28 -13.93 16.84
N LEU A 224 1.46 -14.52 16.64
CA LEU A 224 1.87 -15.73 17.36
C LEU A 224 2.09 -15.46 18.86
N LEU A 225 2.61 -14.28 19.19
CA LEU A 225 2.75 -13.82 20.58
C LEU A 225 1.38 -13.75 21.26
N PHE A 226 0.42 -13.03 20.69
CA PHE A 226 -0.93 -12.91 21.26
C PHE A 226 -1.67 -14.25 21.31
N ASP A 227 -1.51 -15.09 20.28
CA ASP A 227 -2.09 -16.43 20.25
C ASP A 227 -1.55 -17.35 21.35
N ARG A 228 -0.27 -17.18 21.75
CA ARG A 228 0.31 -17.87 22.91
C ARG A 228 -0.23 -17.28 24.22
N MET A 229 -0.12 -15.96 24.38
CA MET A 229 -0.42 -15.26 25.63
C MET A 229 -1.89 -15.32 26.02
N LYS A 230 -2.82 -15.56 25.09
CA LYS A 230 -4.27 -15.69 25.40
C LYS A 230 -4.60 -16.81 26.39
N ASN A 231 -3.70 -17.79 26.54
CA ASN A 231 -3.84 -18.89 27.50
C ASN A 231 -3.13 -18.60 28.84
N GLU A 232 -2.28 -17.57 28.89
CA GLU A 232 -1.46 -17.21 30.05
C GLU A 232 -1.99 -15.97 30.78
N THR A 233 -2.69 -15.08 30.08
CA THR A 233 -3.23 -13.82 30.63
C THR A 233 -4.51 -13.37 29.93
N VAL A 234 -5.21 -12.41 30.55
CA VAL A 234 -6.39 -11.78 29.96
C VAL A 234 -5.96 -10.76 28.92
N LEU A 235 -6.25 -11.04 27.65
CA LEU A 235 -6.02 -10.12 26.55
C LEU A 235 -7.25 -9.27 26.22
N PRO A 236 -7.07 -8.01 25.76
CA PRO A 236 -8.08 -7.27 25.02
C PRO A 236 -8.63 -8.09 23.86
N ASN A 237 -9.90 -7.87 23.51
CA ASN A 237 -10.56 -8.71 22.50
C ASN A 237 -9.94 -8.57 21.11
N TYR A 238 -9.51 -7.35 20.72
CA TYR A 238 -8.82 -7.14 19.45
C TYR A 238 -7.48 -7.89 19.35
N MET A 239 -6.79 -8.13 20.47
CA MET A 239 -5.57 -8.96 20.47
C MET A 239 -5.87 -10.45 20.30
N LYS A 240 -7.05 -10.92 20.74
CA LYS A 240 -7.50 -12.31 20.51
C LYS A 240 -7.90 -12.55 19.06
N ALA A 241 -8.46 -11.53 18.42
CA ALA A 241 -8.86 -11.50 17.02
C ALA A 241 -7.93 -10.61 16.18
N PHE A 242 -6.62 -10.66 16.46
CA PHE A 242 -5.65 -9.73 15.88
C PHE A 242 -5.60 -9.85 14.35
N CYS A 243 -6.08 -8.82 13.67
CA CYS A 243 -6.29 -8.78 12.23
C CYS A 243 -5.14 -8.10 11.50
N PHE A 244 -4.75 -8.61 10.33
CA PHE A 244 -3.70 -7.98 9.52
C PHE A 244 -4.10 -6.59 9.05
N LYS A 245 -5.36 -6.41 8.62
CA LYS A 245 -5.89 -5.10 8.22
C LYS A 245 -5.86 -4.06 9.34
N ASP A 246 -6.19 -4.47 10.56
CA ASP A 246 -6.17 -3.57 11.71
C ASP A 246 -4.72 -3.12 11.98
N TYR A 247 -3.77 -4.07 11.94
CA TYR A 247 -2.35 -3.74 12.09
C TYR A 247 -1.82 -2.86 10.95
N GLN A 248 -2.19 -3.16 9.70
CA GLN A 248 -1.86 -2.38 8.50
C GLN A 248 -2.36 -0.93 8.62
N TRP A 249 -3.60 -0.74 9.09
CA TRP A 249 -4.16 0.59 9.35
C TRP A 249 -3.41 1.32 10.47
N ALA A 250 -3.10 0.62 11.57
CA ALA A 250 -2.46 1.24 12.72
C ALA A 250 -1.03 1.68 12.42
N ILE A 251 -0.24 0.82 11.76
CA ILE A 251 1.13 1.18 11.36
C ILE A 251 1.13 2.31 10.34
N SER A 252 0.11 2.38 9.46
CA SER A 252 -0.07 3.46 8.48
C SER A 252 -0.46 4.79 9.13
N THR A 253 -1.35 4.74 10.12
CA THR A 253 -1.70 5.88 10.96
C THR A 253 -0.45 6.43 11.65
N VAL A 254 0.31 5.54 12.29
CA VAL A 254 1.53 5.94 13.01
C VAL A 254 2.58 6.48 12.05
N MET A 255 2.94 5.79 10.97
CA MET A 255 4.01 6.28 10.08
C MET A 255 3.70 7.65 9.43
N SER A 256 2.43 7.93 9.18
CA SER A 256 2.01 9.18 8.53
C SER A 256 1.83 10.36 9.50
N ARG A 257 1.58 10.09 10.79
CA ARG A 257 1.16 11.13 11.77
C ARG A 257 2.01 11.19 13.05
N ASN A 258 2.93 10.25 13.26
CA ASN A 258 3.74 10.24 14.47
C ASN A 258 4.68 11.45 14.55
N ASN A 259 4.87 11.92 15.78
CA ASN A 259 5.83 12.96 16.11
C ASN A 259 6.49 12.65 17.45
N MET A 260 7.68 13.22 17.64
CA MET A 260 8.43 13.12 18.88
C MET A 260 8.21 14.39 19.70
N ILE A 261 7.75 14.26 20.95
CA ILE A 261 7.70 15.36 21.91
C ILE A 261 8.74 15.17 23.02
N PRO A 262 9.18 16.24 23.70
CA PRO A 262 10.04 16.10 24.88
C PRO A 262 9.37 15.29 26.00
N GLY A 263 10.13 14.43 26.66
CA GLY A 263 9.70 13.68 27.84
C GLY A 263 10.83 13.53 28.88
N ASN A 264 10.47 13.05 30.07
CA ASN A 264 11.39 12.98 31.22
C ASN A 264 12.60 12.05 30.98
N GLU A 265 12.45 11.02 30.16
CA GLU A 265 13.47 9.98 29.89
C GLU A 265 13.98 10.04 28.43
N GLY A 266 13.76 11.18 27.75
CA GLY A 266 14.02 11.34 26.32
C GLY A 266 12.74 11.65 25.53
N GLY A 267 12.84 11.62 24.21
CA GLY A 267 11.70 11.85 23.32
C GLY A 267 10.60 10.81 23.51
N VAL A 268 9.34 11.24 23.43
CA VAL A 268 8.15 10.38 23.48
C VAL A 268 7.47 10.42 22.11
N LEU A 269 7.37 9.26 21.47
CA LEU A 269 6.63 9.12 20.22
C LEU A 269 5.12 9.17 20.49
N CYS A 270 4.41 10.05 19.79
CA CYS A 270 2.99 10.27 20.00
C CYS A 270 2.23 10.60 18.71
N LEU A 271 0.91 10.54 18.81
CA LEU A 271 -0.01 11.15 17.85
C LEU A 271 -0.64 12.39 18.50
N ILE A 272 -0.74 13.49 17.73
CA ILE A 272 -1.17 14.79 18.23
C ILE A 272 -2.49 15.18 17.56
N PRO A 273 -3.63 15.02 18.25
CA PRO A 273 -4.93 15.38 17.69
C PRO A 273 -4.97 16.84 17.24
N LEU A 274 -5.80 17.13 16.23
CA LEU A 274 -6.00 18.46 15.62
C LEU A 274 -4.80 18.95 14.80
N TRP A 275 -3.61 18.97 15.39
CA TRP A 275 -2.39 19.45 14.73
C TRP A 275 -2.02 18.58 13.52
N ASP A 276 -2.23 17.27 13.61
CA ASP A 276 -1.93 16.32 12.53
C ASP A 276 -2.98 16.33 11.39
N MET A 277 -3.93 17.27 11.40
CA MET A 277 -4.84 17.56 10.28
C MET A 277 -4.27 18.57 9.30
N ILE A 278 -3.14 19.20 9.60
CA ILE A 278 -2.54 20.25 8.76
C ILE A 278 -1.72 19.59 7.66
N ASN A 279 -2.03 19.91 6.41
CA ASN A 279 -1.34 19.34 5.25
C ASN A 279 0.07 19.93 5.05
N HIS A 280 0.87 19.20 4.26
CA HIS A 280 2.24 19.60 3.95
C HIS A 280 2.32 20.72 2.91
N LYS A 281 3.15 21.73 3.18
CA LYS A 281 3.75 22.64 2.19
C LYS A 281 5.18 22.92 2.61
N GLN A 282 6.10 22.94 1.65
CA GLN A 282 7.51 23.23 1.93
C GLN A 282 7.68 24.67 2.43
N GLY A 283 8.44 24.85 3.51
CA GLY A 283 8.69 26.16 4.11
C GLY A 283 9.65 26.08 5.29
N GLU A 284 9.20 26.58 6.45
CA GLU A 284 9.97 26.58 7.70
C GLU A 284 9.23 25.81 8.79
N LEU A 285 9.98 25.21 9.71
CA LEU A 285 9.38 24.52 10.86
C LEU A 285 8.84 25.55 11.85
N THR A 286 7.52 25.59 12.01
CA THR A 286 6.81 26.52 12.91
C THR A 286 6.03 25.80 14.02
N THR A 287 6.40 24.56 14.31
CA THR A 287 5.89 23.78 15.45
C THR A 287 6.97 23.70 16.52
N ASP A 288 6.59 23.94 17.78
CA ASP A 288 7.47 23.81 18.93
C ASP A 288 6.72 23.16 20.11
N PHE A 289 7.44 22.83 21.17
CA PHE A 289 6.86 22.33 22.42
C PHE A 289 7.19 23.29 23.55
N ASP A 290 6.15 23.92 24.12
CA ASP A 290 6.27 24.83 25.26
C ASP A 290 6.38 24.02 26.57
N PRO A 291 7.55 23.98 27.24
CA PRO A 291 7.73 23.20 28.46
C PRO A 291 6.95 23.77 29.64
N ALA A 292 6.64 25.06 29.67
CA ALA A 292 5.92 25.68 30.78
C ALA A 292 4.45 25.25 30.80
N SER A 293 3.80 25.23 29.63
CA SER A 293 2.42 24.75 29.48
C SER A 293 2.30 23.26 29.15
N GLN A 294 3.43 22.55 29.00
CA GLN A 294 3.49 21.14 28.58
C GLN A 294 2.61 20.87 27.35
N SER A 295 2.72 21.75 26.36
CA SER A 295 1.86 21.77 25.19
C SER A 295 2.67 21.93 23.92
N LEU A 296 2.28 21.24 22.86
CA LEU A 296 2.71 21.59 21.51
C LEU A 296 2.06 22.90 21.11
N VAL A 297 2.82 23.76 20.42
CA VAL A 297 2.37 25.03 19.88
C VAL A 297 2.69 25.10 18.39
N PHE A 298 1.76 25.66 17.62
CA PHE A 298 1.93 25.80 16.18
C PHE A 298 1.66 27.24 15.75
N PHE A 299 2.55 27.77 14.91
CA PHE A 299 2.49 29.13 14.40
C PHE A 299 2.29 29.13 12.88
N ALA A 300 1.60 30.16 12.39
CA ALA A 300 1.34 30.38 10.98
C ALA A 300 2.65 30.54 10.19
N MET A 301 2.92 29.64 9.25
CA MET A 301 4.11 29.69 8.38
C MET A 301 4.10 30.89 7.42
N ASP A 302 2.90 31.27 6.98
CA ASP A 302 2.60 32.37 6.06
C ASP A 302 1.42 33.20 6.60
N SER A 303 1.13 34.34 5.96
CA SER A 303 -0.13 35.05 6.18
C SER A 303 -1.25 34.42 5.34
N TYR A 304 -2.45 34.30 5.90
CA TYR A 304 -3.60 33.64 5.30
C TYR A 304 -4.79 34.61 5.22
N GLN A 305 -5.51 34.57 4.11
CA GLN A 305 -6.85 35.16 3.98
C GLN A 305 -7.92 34.15 4.42
N LYS A 306 -9.13 34.65 4.66
CA LYS A 306 -10.28 33.78 4.91
C LYS A 306 -10.50 32.84 3.72
N GLY A 307 -10.59 31.55 3.99
CA GLY A 307 -10.77 30.48 3.02
C GLY A 307 -9.46 29.79 2.62
N ASP A 308 -8.31 30.40 2.92
CA ASP A 308 -7.01 29.80 2.62
C ASP A 308 -6.78 28.55 3.47
N GLU A 309 -6.11 27.57 2.87
CA GLU A 309 -5.64 26.40 3.59
C GLU A 309 -4.35 26.72 4.35
N ILE A 310 -4.32 26.27 5.59
CA ILE A 310 -3.18 26.41 6.50
C ILE A 310 -2.31 25.17 6.31
N PHE A 311 -1.02 25.39 6.08
CA PHE A 311 -0.05 24.33 5.85
C PHE A 311 1.08 24.35 6.87
N MET A 312 1.79 23.23 6.98
CA MET A 312 3.05 23.10 7.72
C MET A 312 4.12 22.40 6.88
N ASP A 313 5.38 22.63 7.21
CA ASP A 313 6.48 21.83 6.68
C ASP A 313 6.62 20.53 7.51
N TYR A 314 6.56 19.36 6.86
CA TYR A 314 6.71 18.04 7.51
C TYR A 314 8.17 17.68 7.77
N GLY A 315 9.09 18.57 7.43
CA GLY A 315 10.53 18.42 7.57
C GLY A 315 11.21 18.00 6.27
N ARG A 316 12.54 17.85 6.36
CA ARG A 316 13.44 17.63 5.22
C ARG A 316 13.42 16.17 4.76
N ARG A 317 12.28 15.69 4.28
CA ARG A 317 12.08 14.33 3.75
C ARG A 317 12.28 14.29 2.24
N THR A 318 12.86 13.21 1.75
CA THR A 318 12.93 12.91 0.32
C THR A 318 11.54 12.53 -0.22
N SER A 319 11.32 12.68 -1.53
CA SER A 319 10.08 12.21 -2.18
C SER A 319 9.80 10.72 -1.96
N THR A 320 10.86 9.90 -1.85
CA THR A 320 10.76 8.49 -1.47
C THR A 320 10.16 8.36 -0.07
N GLU A 321 10.66 9.09 0.92
CA GLU A 321 10.15 9.03 2.29
C GLU A 321 8.70 9.56 2.39
N PHE A 322 8.34 10.59 1.62
CA PHE A 322 6.95 11.05 1.53
C PHE A 322 6.02 9.97 0.96
N LEU A 323 6.41 9.32 -0.14
CA LEU A 323 5.62 8.23 -0.72
C LEU A 323 5.42 7.11 0.31
N LEU A 324 6.51 6.68 0.94
CA LEU A 324 6.51 5.49 1.78
C LEU A 324 5.76 5.73 3.10
N TYR A 325 6.09 6.81 3.79
CA TYR A 325 5.64 7.03 5.17
C TYR A 325 4.44 7.97 5.26
N SER A 326 4.24 8.86 4.28
CA SER A 326 3.14 9.81 4.27
C SER A 326 2.06 9.52 3.23
N GLY A 327 2.34 8.64 2.25
CA GLY A 327 1.37 8.21 1.24
C GLY A 327 1.09 9.22 0.14
N PHE A 328 1.97 10.20 -0.08
CA PHE A 328 1.87 11.15 -1.18
C PHE A 328 3.27 11.58 -1.63
N VAL A 329 3.38 12.23 -2.79
CA VAL A 329 4.63 12.84 -3.26
C VAL A 329 4.36 14.32 -3.53
N PRO A 330 5.09 15.27 -2.92
CA PRO A 330 4.99 16.68 -3.28
C PRO A 330 5.37 16.88 -4.75
N GLU A 331 4.65 17.76 -5.45
CA GLU A 331 4.93 18.09 -6.86
C GLU A 331 6.38 18.58 -7.06
N THR A 332 6.87 19.37 -6.11
CA THR A 332 8.27 19.79 -6.03
C THR A 332 8.82 19.50 -4.65
N ASN A 333 10.03 18.95 -4.57
CA ASN A 333 10.71 18.70 -3.30
C ASN A 333 12.22 18.96 -3.42
N ARG A 334 12.67 20.08 -2.86
CA ARG A 334 14.10 20.47 -2.88
C ARG A 334 15.01 19.54 -2.06
N PHE A 335 14.41 18.76 -1.16
CA PHE A 335 15.12 17.82 -0.30
C PHE A 335 15.15 16.40 -0.86
N HIS A 336 14.60 16.17 -2.06
CA HIS A 336 14.75 14.86 -2.71
C HIS A 336 16.23 14.60 -3.03
N LYS A 337 16.65 13.37 -2.80
CA LYS A 337 18.00 12.90 -3.11
C LYS A 337 17.93 11.56 -3.80
N VAL A 338 18.81 11.36 -4.77
CA VAL A 338 18.97 10.10 -5.50
C VAL A 338 20.26 9.44 -5.04
N PRO A 339 20.24 8.19 -4.58
CA PRO A 339 21.45 7.48 -4.23
C PRO A 339 22.21 7.02 -5.49
N ILE A 340 23.51 7.21 -5.50
CA ILE A 340 24.43 6.68 -6.51
C ILE A 340 25.35 5.69 -5.81
N LYS A 341 25.22 4.42 -6.18
CA LYS A 341 26.07 3.33 -5.72
C LYS A 341 27.08 2.97 -6.80
N LEU A 342 28.38 3.09 -6.52
CA LEU A 342 29.47 2.67 -7.41
C LEU A 342 30.45 1.81 -6.65
N GLY A 343 30.93 0.74 -7.28
CA GLY A 343 31.93 -0.13 -6.69
C GLY A 343 32.89 -0.68 -7.72
N LEU A 344 34.06 -1.11 -7.24
CA LEU A 344 35.05 -1.78 -8.07
C LEU A 344 34.52 -3.16 -8.50
N SER A 345 34.68 -3.49 -9.78
CA SER A 345 34.29 -4.80 -10.30
C SER A 345 35.27 -5.86 -9.84
N ARG A 346 34.76 -7.04 -9.46
CA ARG A 346 35.61 -8.23 -9.21
C ARG A 346 36.42 -8.69 -10.44
N PHE A 347 36.02 -8.25 -11.63
CA PHE A 347 36.69 -8.57 -12.90
C PHE A 347 37.71 -7.50 -13.32
N ASP A 348 37.85 -6.44 -12.54
CA ASP A 348 38.86 -5.42 -12.79
C ASP A 348 40.25 -5.95 -12.43
N LYS A 349 41.15 -6.00 -13.43
CA LYS A 349 42.53 -6.50 -13.27
C LYS A 349 43.34 -5.69 -12.25
N LEU A 350 43.01 -4.41 -12.04
CA LEU A 350 43.71 -3.53 -11.09
C LEU A 350 42.93 -3.36 -9.78
N MET A 351 41.87 -4.15 -9.54
CA MET A 351 41.00 -4.03 -8.37
C MET A 351 41.77 -4.03 -7.05
N ALA A 352 42.78 -4.90 -6.91
CA ALA A 352 43.62 -4.97 -5.71
C ALA A 352 44.40 -3.67 -5.47
N LEU A 353 45.02 -3.10 -6.50
CA LEU A 353 45.77 -1.85 -6.39
C LEU A 353 44.85 -0.66 -6.12
N ARG A 354 43.69 -0.59 -6.80
CA ARG A 354 42.69 0.46 -6.56
C ARG A 354 42.15 0.40 -5.14
N THR A 355 41.88 -0.80 -4.62
CA THR A 355 41.45 -1.01 -3.24
C THR A 355 42.50 -0.51 -2.25
N GLN A 356 43.78 -0.86 -2.43
CA GLN A 356 44.86 -0.37 -1.55
C GLN A 356 44.98 1.16 -1.57
N VAL A 357 44.81 1.80 -2.74
CA VAL A 357 44.83 3.26 -2.83
C VAL A 357 43.62 3.89 -2.13
N LEU A 358 42.42 3.33 -2.31
CA LEU A 358 41.22 3.78 -1.61
C LEU A 358 41.36 3.64 -0.09
N GLU A 359 41.85 2.49 0.39
CA GLU A 359 42.09 2.22 1.82
C GLU A 359 43.11 3.20 2.41
N LYS A 360 44.18 3.52 1.66
CA LYS A 360 45.16 4.55 2.06
C LYS A 360 44.52 5.92 2.24
N LEU A 361 43.47 6.23 1.48
CA LEU A 361 42.66 7.45 1.60
C LEU A 361 41.47 7.32 2.57
N LYS A 362 41.35 6.19 3.29
CA LYS A 362 40.22 5.88 4.18
C LYS A 362 38.86 5.85 3.47
N LEU A 363 38.85 5.52 2.18
CA LEU A 363 37.66 5.32 1.37
C LEU A 363 37.40 3.83 1.15
N SER A 364 36.13 3.50 0.93
CA SER A 364 35.68 2.14 0.62
C SER A 364 35.79 1.84 -0.88
N SER A 365 35.98 0.57 -1.24
CA SER A 365 35.90 0.07 -2.62
C SER A 365 34.49 0.14 -3.22
N GLU A 366 33.49 0.45 -2.39
CA GLU A 366 32.14 0.81 -2.77
C GLU A 366 31.77 2.16 -2.14
N ILE A 367 31.32 3.10 -2.97
CA ILE A 367 30.76 4.38 -2.55
C ILE A 367 29.24 4.36 -2.70
N ASN A 368 28.56 4.91 -1.70
CA ASN A 368 27.11 5.12 -1.70
C ASN A 368 26.84 6.56 -1.30
N ILE A 369 26.71 7.42 -2.30
CA ILE A 369 26.47 8.85 -2.13
C ILE A 369 25.00 9.17 -2.44
N SER A 370 24.48 10.25 -1.89
CA SER A 370 23.13 10.75 -2.21
C SER A 370 23.23 12.17 -2.73
N VAL A 371 22.65 12.42 -3.90
CA VAL A 371 22.83 13.67 -4.64
C VAL A 371 21.48 14.33 -4.93
N SER A 372 21.46 15.66 -4.96
CA SER A 372 20.30 16.50 -5.30
C SER A 372 20.65 17.48 -6.42
N SER A 373 19.64 17.93 -7.17
CA SER A 373 19.77 19.06 -8.09
C SER A 373 20.09 20.38 -7.38
N GLU A 374 19.81 20.46 -6.08
CA GLU A 374 20.02 21.63 -5.23
C GLU A 374 21.39 21.62 -4.52
N ASP A 375 22.22 20.59 -4.72
CA ASP A 375 23.54 20.54 -4.11
C ASP A 375 24.43 21.65 -4.69
N GLU A 376 24.97 22.52 -3.83
CA GLU A 376 25.82 23.67 -4.24
C GLU A 376 27.08 23.24 -4.99
N SER A 377 27.57 22.04 -4.73
CA SER A 377 28.75 21.46 -5.38
C SER A 377 28.49 20.03 -5.82
N PHE A 378 28.58 19.80 -7.13
CA PHE A 378 28.57 18.47 -7.73
C PHE A 378 29.74 18.34 -8.72
N PRO A 379 30.45 17.19 -8.76
CA PRO A 379 30.25 15.97 -7.95
C PRO A 379 30.81 16.08 -6.52
N PRO A 380 30.30 15.30 -5.54
CA PRO A 380 30.88 15.24 -4.20
C PRO A 380 32.31 14.67 -4.20
N SER A 381 33.11 15.05 -3.20
CA SER A 381 34.53 14.67 -3.07
C SER A 381 34.77 13.18 -3.28
N ASP A 382 33.97 12.34 -2.64
CA ASP A 382 34.17 10.88 -2.64
C ASP A 382 33.94 10.31 -4.05
N LEU A 383 33.02 10.89 -4.82
CA LEU A 383 32.80 10.51 -6.22
C LEU A 383 33.98 10.92 -7.11
N ILE A 384 34.53 12.11 -6.87
CA ILE A 384 35.71 12.62 -7.59
C ILE A 384 36.92 11.72 -7.32
N VAL A 385 37.21 11.46 -6.04
CA VAL A 385 38.36 10.63 -5.63
C VAL A 385 38.22 9.21 -6.17
N PHE A 386 37.03 8.61 -6.04
CA PHE A 386 36.75 7.29 -6.58
C PHE A 386 36.97 7.24 -8.10
N ALA A 387 36.43 8.22 -8.83
CA ALA A 387 36.58 8.28 -10.29
C ALA A 387 38.05 8.43 -10.72
N ARG A 388 38.84 9.27 -10.03
CA ARG A 388 40.29 9.41 -10.27
C ARG A 388 41.00 8.07 -10.14
N ILE A 389 40.79 7.36 -9.04
CA ILE A 389 41.42 6.06 -8.78
C ILE A 389 40.94 5.01 -9.79
N PHE A 390 39.66 5.07 -10.19
CA PHE A 390 39.10 4.17 -11.18
C PHE A 390 39.79 4.30 -12.55
N VAL A 391 40.18 5.51 -12.98
CA VAL A 391 40.78 5.74 -14.31
C VAL A 391 42.32 5.73 -14.33
N MET A 392 42.95 5.58 -13.16
CA MET A 392 44.40 5.41 -13.07
C MET A 392 44.86 4.10 -13.73
N ASN A 393 46.03 4.15 -14.35
CA ASN A 393 46.75 2.96 -14.82
C ASN A 393 47.59 2.35 -13.69
N GLU A 394 48.24 1.21 -13.96
CA GLU A 394 49.03 0.49 -12.97
C GLU A 394 50.19 1.33 -12.41
N ASP A 395 50.94 2.02 -13.26
CA ASP A 395 52.08 2.85 -12.85
C ASP A 395 51.65 4.00 -11.94
N GLU A 396 50.56 4.68 -12.27
CA GLU A 396 50.00 5.78 -11.48
C GLU A 396 49.49 5.31 -10.10
N LEU A 397 48.85 4.13 -10.04
CA LEU A 397 48.43 3.51 -8.77
C LEU A 397 49.64 3.18 -7.90
N GLN A 398 50.67 2.55 -8.48
CA GLN A 398 51.91 2.19 -7.78
C GLN A 398 52.65 3.42 -7.27
N LEU A 399 52.72 4.50 -8.06
CA LEU A 399 53.30 5.79 -7.63
C LEU A 399 52.50 6.39 -6.46
N THR A 400 51.17 6.34 -6.53
CA THR A 400 50.29 6.85 -5.46
C THR A 400 50.47 6.08 -4.14
N LEU A 401 50.66 4.76 -4.22
CA LEU A 401 50.94 3.93 -3.04
C LEU A 401 52.29 4.28 -2.40
N LYS A 402 53.32 4.55 -3.21
CA LYS A 402 54.69 4.88 -2.76
C LYS A 402 54.86 6.31 -2.23
N ALA A 403 53.98 7.25 -2.60
CA ALA A 403 54.07 8.63 -2.14
C ALA A 403 53.80 8.74 -0.63
N ASN A 404 54.72 9.31 0.14
CA ASN A 404 54.59 9.34 1.61
C ASN A 404 53.58 10.39 2.13
N ASP A 405 53.40 11.54 1.47
CA ASP A 405 52.55 12.64 2.01
C ASP A 405 51.73 13.45 0.98
N ASN A 406 51.89 13.23 -0.33
CA ASN A 406 51.37 14.16 -1.35
C ASN A 406 50.08 13.68 -2.05
N THR A 407 49.08 13.25 -1.28
CA THR A 407 47.75 12.84 -1.79
C THR A 407 46.72 13.98 -1.80
N GLU A 408 47.09 15.21 -1.40
CA GLU A 408 46.18 16.37 -1.38
C GLU A 408 45.54 16.65 -2.74
N ASN A 409 46.30 16.48 -3.83
CA ASN A 409 45.78 16.65 -5.18
C ASN A 409 44.68 15.63 -5.53
N LEU A 410 44.72 14.42 -4.96
CA LEU A 410 43.70 13.40 -5.18
C LEU A 410 42.41 13.71 -4.41
N LEU A 411 42.54 14.35 -3.24
CA LEU A 411 41.43 14.75 -2.39
C LEU A 411 40.80 16.09 -2.79
N SER A 412 41.41 16.82 -3.72
CA SER A 412 40.89 18.08 -4.26
C SER A 412 39.46 17.90 -4.79
N THR A 413 38.54 18.78 -4.41
CA THR A 413 37.18 18.81 -4.96
C THR A 413 37.10 19.46 -6.35
N VAL A 414 38.22 19.98 -6.85
CA VAL A 414 38.30 20.64 -8.14
C VAL A 414 39.05 19.76 -9.12
N PHE A 415 38.44 19.53 -10.28
CA PHE A 415 39.12 18.90 -11.41
C PHE A 415 40.05 19.89 -12.10
N SER A 416 41.28 19.47 -12.36
CA SER A 416 42.28 20.17 -13.16
C SER A 416 42.36 19.61 -14.59
N ASP A 417 43.06 20.28 -15.50
CA ASP A 417 43.19 19.85 -16.91
C ASP A 417 44.30 18.82 -17.11
N ASN A 418 44.32 17.79 -16.26
CA ASN A 418 45.25 16.66 -16.38
C ASN A 418 44.55 15.40 -16.94
N ARG A 419 45.33 14.40 -17.34
CA ARG A 419 44.82 13.14 -17.91
C ARG A 419 43.81 12.44 -16.98
N ILE A 420 44.15 12.28 -15.70
CA ILE A 420 43.36 11.54 -14.71
C ILE A 420 42.03 12.26 -14.50
N ASP A 421 42.05 13.58 -14.29
CA ASP A 421 40.84 14.38 -14.07
C ASP A 421 39.93 14.41 -15.29
N ASN A 422 40.49 14.53 -16.50
CA ASN A 422 39.71 14.48 -17.73
C ASN A 422 39.03 13.11 -17.95
N GLU A 423 39.73 12.01 -17.67
CA GLU A 423 39.15 10.68 -17.77
C GLU A 423 38.15 10.41 -16.63
N ALA A 424 38.38 10.92 -15.42
CA ALA A 424 37.46 10.82 -14.29
C ALA A 424 36.15 11.55 -14.56
N ARG A 425 36.20 12.76 -15.15
CA ARG A 425 35.00 13.49 -15.62
C ARG A 425 34.19 12.66 -16.61
N LYS A 426 34.84 12.13 -17.66
CA LYS A 426 34.18 11.26 -18.65
C LYS A 426 33.58 10.00 -18.03
N PHE A 427 34.27 9.40 -17.06
CA PHE A 427 33.77 8.23 -16.34
C PHE A 427 32.49 8.56 -15.57
N ILE A 428 32.47 9.67 -14.81
CA ILE A 428 31.30 10.11 -14.05
C ILE A 428 30.14 10.41 -15.01
N GLU A 429 30.37 11.23 -16.03
CA GLU A 429 29.34 11.59 -17.01
C GLU A 429 28.76 10.36 -17.72
N GLY A 430 29.63 9.47 -18.21
CA GLY A 430 29.22 8.22 -18.85
C GLY A 430 28.41 7.33 -17.92
N ARG A 431 28.79 7.25 -16.64
CA ARG A 431 28.06 6.46 -15.64
C ARG A 431 26.69 7.05 -15.32
N LEU A 432 26.59 8.36 -15.16
CA LEU A 432 25.33 9.05 -14.90
C LEU A 432 24.38 8.91 -16.10
N ASN A 433 24.87 9.11 -17.32
CA ASN A 433 24.09 8.94 -18.53
C ASN A 433 23.54 7.50 -18.64
N LEU A 434 24.36 6.48 -18.33
CA LEU A 434 23.90 5.09 -18.29
C LEU A 434 22.79 4.86 -17.24
N LEU A 435 22.90 5.48 -16.06
CA LEU A 435 21.86 5.39 -15.03
C LEU A 435 20.55 6.05 -15.50
N VAL A 436 20.64 7.27 -16.04
CA VAL A 436 19.48 8.02 -16.55
C VAL A 436 18.79 7.26 -17.67
N SER A 437 19.51 6.84 -18.71
CA SER A 437 18.93 6.06 -19.82
C SER A 437 18.32 4.74 -19.33
N GLY A 438 18.91 4.11 -18.32
CA GLY A 438 18.36 2.92 -17.68
C GLY A 438 17.01 3.18 -17.00
N TYR A 439 16.88 4.32 -16.32
CA TYR A 439 15.62 4.73 -15.68
C TYR A 439 14.56 5.16 -16.69
N GLU A 440 14.92 5.94 -17.71
CA GLU A 440 13.99 6.35 -18.77
C GLU A 440 13.42 5.15 -19.53
N LEU A 441 14.26 4.17 -19.87
CA LEU A 441 13.83 2.95 -20.53
C LEU A 441 12.83 2.16 -19.67
N ARG A 442 13.05 2.09 -18.35
CA ARG A 442 12.13 1.41 -17.41
C ARG A 442 10.82 2.17 -17.28
N LEU A 443 10.89 3.49 -17.07
CA LEU A 443 9.71 4.34 -16.96
C LEU A 443 8.83 4.23 -18.21
N GLY A 444 9.44 4.26 -19.40
CA GLY A 444 8.73 4.09 -20.66
C GLY A 444 8.08 2.71 -20.84
N LYS A 445 8.61 1.65 -20.22
CA LYS A 445 7.95 0.32 -20.19
C LYS A 445 6.78 0.31 -19.22
N ASN A 446 6.96 0.86 -18.02
CA ASN A 446 5.97 0.83 -16.94
C ASN A 446 4.77 1.76 -17.22
N LEU A 447 4.98 2.94 -17.81
CA LEU A 447 3.87 3.84 -18.19
C LEU A 447 2.98 3.24 -19.29
N LYS A 448 3.52 2.42 -20.19
CA LYS A 448 2.73 1.71 -21.20
C LYS A 448 1.84 0.62 -20.60
N SER A 449 2.26 -0.01 -19.50
CA SER A 449 1.41 -0.95 -18.76
C SER A 449 0.39 -0.23 -17.88
N VAL A 450 0.76 0.87 -17.22
CA VAL A 450 -0.16 1.69 -16.40
C VAL A 450 -1.27 2.29 -17.25
N ASN A 451 -0.96 2.89 -18.41
CA ASN A 451 -2.01 3.43 -19.30
C ASN A 451 -2.99 2.36 -19.80
N LYS A 452 -2.56 1.10 -19.92
CA LYS A 452 -3.48 -0.01 -20.23
C LYS A 452 -4.38 -0.36 -19.04
N ALA A 453 -3.85 -0.33 -17.81
CA ALA A 453 -4.59 -0.62 -16.59
C ALA A 453 -5.53 0.53 -16.16
N GLU A 454 -5.09 1.79 -16.26
CA GLU A 454 -5.91 2.98 -15.97
C GLU A 454 -7.08 3.12 -16.94
N MET A 455 -6.89 2.82 -18.22
CA MET A 455 -7.99 2.78 -19.21
C MET A 455 -9.01 1.67 -18.91
N ALA A 456 -8.60 0.58 -18.26
CA ALA A 456 -9.51 -0.46 -17.77
C ALA A 456 -10.24 -0.02 -16.48
N ALA A 457 -9.52 0.63 -15.55
CA ALA A 457 -10.05 1.12 -14.29
C ALA A 457 -11.02 2.31 -14.44
N LEU A 458 -10.78 3.23 -15.38
CA LEU A 458 -11.68 4.37 -15.67
C LEU A 458 -13.08 3.91 -16.13
N ASN A 459 -13.18 2.71 -16.70
CA ASN A 459 -14.44 2.12 -17.13
C ASN A 459 -15.15 1.30 -16.03
N GLY A 460 -14.65 1.34 -14.79
CA GLY A 460 -15.23 0.58 -13.66
C GLY A 460 -15.03 -0.93 -13.76
N LEU A 461 -14.09 -1.38 -14.60
CA LEU A 461 -13.79 -2.78 -14.81
C LEU A 461 -12.51 -3.19 -14.07
N THR A 462 -12.47 -4.43 -13.60
CA THR A 462 -11.34 -5.07 -12.92
C THR A 462 -10.91 -6.29 -13.70
N GLN A 463 -9.60 -6.40 -13.96
CA GLN A 463 -9.07 -7.53 -14.71
C GLN A 463 -9.00 -8.78 -13.82
N LYS A 464 -9.41 -9.92 -14.37
CA LYS A 464 -9.35 -11.24 -13.73
C LYS A 464 -8.77 -12.27 -14.69
N SER A 465 -7.86 -13.09 -14.17
CA SER A 465 -7.39 -14.29 -14.84
C SER A 465 -8.41 -15.41 -14.64
N LEU A 466 -8.70 -16.16 -15.71
CA LEU A 466 -9.56 -17.34 -15.69
C LEU A 466 -8.74 -18.59 -16.03
N TYR A 467 -9.16 -19.75 -15.53
CA TYR A 467 -8.64 -21.09 -15.78
C TYR A 467 -7.12 -21.16 -15.61
N GLY A 468 -6.62 -20.74 -14.43
CA GLY A 468 -5.20 -20.75 -14.12
C GLY A 468 -4.35 -19.75 -14.93
N GLY A 469 -4.98 -18.74 -15.52
CA GLY A 469 -4.30 -17.73 -16.36
C GLY A 469 -4.29 -18.03 -17.85
N ALA A 470 -4.99 -19.09 -18.28
CA ALA A 470 -5.15 -19.42 -19.70
C ALA A 470 -5.99 -18.37 -20.44
N LEU A 471 -6.96 -17.75 -19.76
CA LEU A 471 -7.81 -16.69 -20.28
C LEU A 471 -7.82 -15.47 -19.34
N GLN A 472 -8.26 -14.33 -19.86
CA GLN A 472 -8.42 -13.10 -19.08
C GLN A 472 -9.73 -12.41 -19.42
N ILE A 473 -10.38 -11.83 -18.42
CA ILE A 473 -11.63 -11.09 -18.56
C ILE A 473 -11.57 -9.78 -17.76
N HIS A 474 -12.32 -8.78 -18.21
CA HIS A 474 -12.55 -7.54 -17.46
C HIS A 474 -13.96 -7.56 -16.90
N LEU A 475 -14.11 -7.50 -15.57
CA LEU A 475 -15.39 -7.61 -14.88
C LEU A 475 -15.77 -6.29 -14.21
N PRO A 476 -17.05 -5.89 -14.22
CA PRO A 476 -17.54 -4.75 -13.44
C PRO A 476 -17.21 -4.89 -11.96
N SER A 477 -16.71 -3.81 -11.35
CA SER A 477 -16.43 -3.79 -9.90
C SER A 477 -17.70 -3.40 -9.11
N PRO A 478 -18.03 -4.10 -8.01
CA PRO A 478 -17.34 -5.27 -7.46
C PRO A 478 -17.82 -6.60 -8.08
N ALA A 479 -16.88 -7.49 -8.41
CA ALA A 479 -17.14 -8.86 -8.86
C ALA A 479 -16.46 -9.89 -7.93
N PHE A 480 -17.25 -10.72 -7.26
CA PHE A 480 -16.79 -11.73 -6.31
C PHE A 480 -16.85 -13.12 -6.92
N ASP A 481 -15.72 -13.81 -6.93
CA ASP A 481 -15.65 -15.19 -7.41
C ASP A 481 -16.34 -16.16 -6.43
N VAL A 482 -17.28 -16.94 -6.96
CA VAL A 482 -18.12 -17.92 -6.25
C VAL A 482 -17.32 -19.12 -5.75
N SER A 483 -16.22 -19.47 -6.42
CA SER A 483 -15.34 -20.59 -6.03
C SER A 483 -14.79 -20.42 -4.61
N ASN A 484 -14.69 -19.17 -4.13
CA ASN A 484 -14.26 -18.84 -2.78
C ASN A 484 -15.22 -19.35 -1.68
N PHE A 485 -16.47 -19.66 -2.01
CA PHE A 485 -17.49 -20.01 -1.03
C PHE A 485 -18.37 -21.20 -1.40
N ARG A 486 -18.32 -21.70 -2.63
CA ARG A 486 -18.94 -22.97 -3.06
C ARG A 486 -18.03 -23.67 -4.06
N GLN A 487 -18.14 -24.99 -4.13
CA GLN A 487 -17.48 -25.73 -5.19
C GLN A 487 -18.15 -25.38 -6.52
N VAL A 488 -17.35 -24.94 -7.48
CA VAL A 488 -17.74 -24.68 -8.88
C VAL A 488 -17.01 -25.74 -9.72
N PRO A 489 -17.64 -26.33 -10.75
CA PRO A 489 -16.97 -27.24 -11.68
C PRO A 489 -15.73 -26.60 -12.32
N ASP A 490 -14.69 -27.40 -12.58
CA ASP A 490 -13.40 -26.89 -13.09
C ASP A 490 -13.49 -26.26 -14.49
N ASN A 491 -14.55 -26.55 -15.25
CA ASN A 491 -14.84 -25.94 -16.55
C ASN A 491 -15.64 -24.64 -16.43
N GLN A 492 -15.99 -24.19 -15.23
CA GLN A 492 -16.84 -23.02 -14.99
C GLN A 492 -16.21 -22.05 -13.99
N GLU A 493 -16.32 -20.74 -14.26
CA GLU A 493 -15.98 -19.69 -13.30
C GLU A 493 -17.17 -18.72 -13.16
N ILE A 494 -17.57 -18.42 -11.92
CA ILE A 494 -18.76 -17.62 -11.64
C ILE A 494 -18.37 -16.42 -10.77
N PHE A 495 -18.83 -15.25 -11.17
CA PHE A 495 -18.63 -13.99 -10.47
C PHE A 495 -19.98 -13.35 -10.14
N VAL A 496 -20.13 -12.83 -8.92
CA VAL A 496 -21.37 -12.18 -8.47
C VAL A 496 -21.11 -10.79 -7.93
N ASN A 497 -22.04 -9.87 -8.15
CA ASN A 497 -22.07 -8.58 -7.49
C ASN A 497 -23.14 -8.59 -6.38
N PRO A 498 -22.75 -8.59 -5.10
CA PRO A 498 -23.67 -8.70 -3.98
C PRO A 498 -24.50 -7.44 -3.75
N ALA A 499 -24.14 -6.31 -4.36
CA ALA A 499 -24.88 -5.06 -4.20
C ALA A 499 -26.17 -5.02 -5.02
N ASN A 500 -26.20 -5.71 -6.17
CA ASN A 500 -27.30 -5.65 -7.12
C ASN A 500 -27.74 -7.04 -7.65
N ASN A 501 -27.19 -8.12 -7.09
CA ASN A 501 -27.47 -9.51 -7.48
C ASN A 501 -27.13 -9.86 -8.94
N GLN A 502 -26.32 -9.06 -9.62
CA GLN A 502 -25.82 -9.42 -10.96
C GLN A 502 -24.83 -10.57 -10.88
N SER A 503 -24.77 -11.40 -11.93
CA SER A 503 -23.79 -12.48 -12.02
C SER A 503 -23.21 -12.63 -13.43
N ILE A 504 -21.93 -12.96 -13.52
CA ILE A 504 -21.25 -13.34 -14.75
C ILE A 504 -20.78 -14.78 -14.59
N ILE A 505 -21.13 -15.65 -15.53
CA ILE A 505 -20.70 -17.04 -15.59
C ILE A 505 -19.88 -17.20 -16.86
N VAL A 506 -18.70 -17.80 -16.76
CA VAL A 506 -17.88 -18.23 -17.89
C VAL A 506 -17.82 -19.74 -17.85
N ASP A 507 -18.26 -20.39 -18.93
CA ASP A 507 -18.33 -21.85 -19.02
C ASP A 507 -17.58 -22.33 -20.26
N ILE A 508 -16.84 -23.43 -20.12
CA ILE A 508 -16.22 -24.16 -21.22
C ILE A 508 -17.05 -25.42 -21.46
N LEU A 509 -17.74 -25.45 -22.59
CA LEU A 509 -18.67 -26.49 -23.00
C LEU A 509 -18.14 -27.26 -24.21
N GLU A 510 -18.65 -28.47 -24.42
CA GLU A 510 -18.49 -29.16 -25.70
C GLU A 510 -19.27 -28.42 -26.79
N SER A 511 -18.71 -28.34 -28.00
CA SER A 511 -19.38 -27.67 -29.11
C SER A 511 -20.67 -28.36 -29.49
N LEU A 512 -21.73 -27.57 -29.66
CA LEU A 512 -22.99 -28.05 -30.22
C LEU A 512 -22.84 -28.51 -31.69
N PRO A 513 -23.64 -29.49 -32.17
CA PRO A 513 -23.57 -30.01 -33.53
C PRO A 513 -24.02 -29.01 -34.60
N GLU A 514 -24.81 -28.00 -34.23
CA GLU A 514 -25.22 -26.90 -35.10
C GLU A 514 -23.97 -26.11 -35.52
N SER A 515 -23.75 -25.93 -36.82
CA SER A 515 -22.62 -25.12 -37.33
C SER A 515 -22.96 -23.64 -37.44
N ASP A 516 -24.26 -23.30 -37.44
CA ASP A 516 -24.74 -21.92 -37.48
C ASP A 516 -24.63 -21.28 -36.08
N LEU A 517 -23.99 -20.11 -36.02
CA LEU A 517 -23.75 -19.40 -34.75
C LEU A 517 -25.05 -18.95 -34.09
N VAL A 518 -26.02 -18.47 -34.89
CA VAL A 518 -27.28 -17.91 -34.38
C VAL A 518 -28.14 -19.02 -33.79
N GLU A 519 -28.20 -20.17 -34.45
CA GLU A 519 -28.92 -21.33 -33.92
C GLU A 519 -28.22 -21.93 -32.69
N ALA A 520 -26.89 -22.01 -32.68
CA ALA A 520 -26.13 -22.51 -31.52
C ALA A 520 -26.34 -21.65 -30.26
N VAL A 521 -26.31 -20.31 -30.37
CA VAL A 521 -26.52 -19.44 -29.19
C VAL A 521 -27.98 -19.46 -28.70
N LYS A 522 -28.96 -19.66 -29.60
CA LYS A 522 -30.36 -19.85 -29.22
C LYS A 522 -30.56 -21.16 -28.46
N LEU A 523 -29.87 -22.24 -28.86
CA LEU A 523 -29.94 -23.52 -28.17
C LEU A 523 -29.35 -23.41 -26.76
N HIS A 524 -28.16 -22.82 -26.61
CA HIS A 524 -27.57 -22.50 -25.29
C HIS A 524 -28.51 -21.65 -24.42
N PHE A 525 -29.16 -20.63 -25.00
CA PHE A 525 -30.14 -19.81 -24.29
C PHE A 525 -31.36 -20.61 -23.80
N GLN A 526 -31.81 -21.57 -24.62
CA GLN A 526 -32.92 -22.46 -24.27
C GLN A 526 -32.52 -23.47 -23.19
N GLU A 527 -31.32 -24.06 -23.25
CA GLU A 527 -30.80 -24.95 -22.21
C GLU A 527 -30.72 -24.25 -20.85
N ILE A 528 -30.26 -22.99 -20.82
CA ILE A 528 -30.26 -22.17 -19.60
C ILE A 528 -31.69 -21.95 -19.08
N ALA A 529 -32.66 -21.74 -19.97
CA ALA A 529 -34.06 -21.60 -19.59
C ALA A 529 -34.60 -22.87 -18.90
N GLU A 530 -34.24 -24.04 -19.43
CA GLU A 530 -34.63 -25.34 -18.88
C GLU A 530 -33.98 -25.59 -17.52
N CYS A 531 -32.67 -25.32 -17.39
CA CYS A 531 -31.96 -25.40 -16.10
C CYS A 531 -32.60 -24.49 -15.03
N ASN A 532 -33.08 -23.32 -15.45
CA ASN A 532 -33.74 -22.36 -14.57
C ASN A 532 -35.24 -22.63 -14.37
N SER A 533 -35.81 -23.66 -15.02
CA SER A 533 -37.26 -23.91 -15.04
C SER A 533 -38.08 -22.67 -15.41
N ALA A 534 -37.60 -21.93 -16.42
CA ALA A 534 -38.24 -20.71 -16.89
C ALA A 534 -39.63 -21.02 -17.47
N ILE A 535 -40.62 -20.20 -17.12
CA ILE A 535 -42.01 -20.31 -17.56
C ILE A 535 -42.21 -19.51 -18.86
N GLU A 536 -41.39 -18.50 -19.08
CA GLU A 536 -41.42 -17.65 -20.26
C GLU A 536 -39.99 -17.23 -20.64
N THR A 537 -39.69 -17.27 -21.94
CA THR A 537 -38.39 -16.93 -22.51
C THR A 537 -38.60 -16.04 -23.73
N ILE A 538 -37.93 -14.88 -23.77
CA ILE A 538 -38.02 -13.90 -24.85
C ILE A 538 -36.61 -13.60 -25.33
N VAL A 539 -36.36 -13.77 -26.64
CA VAL A 539 -35.13 -13.30 -27.29
C VAL A 539 -35.37 -11.88 -27.81
N GLU A 540 -34.54 -10.93 -27.40
CA GLU A 540 -34.65 -9.51 -27.78
C GLU A 540 -33.76 -9.18 -28.98
N SER A 541 -32.51 -9.66 -28.99
CA SER A 541 -31.61 -9.50 -30.14
C SER A 541 -30.61 -10.65 -30.26
N VAL A 542 -30.15 -10.89 -31.48
CA VAL A 542 -29.01 -11.77 -31.78
C VAL A 542 -28.10 -11.07 -32.77
N GLU A 543 -26.83 -10.93 -32.41
CA GLU A 543 -25.85 -10.11 -33.13
C GLU A 543 -24.53 -10.88 -33.28
N ILE A 544 -24.15 -11.22 -34.52
CA ILE A 544 -22.83 -11.81 -34.81
C ILE A 544 -21.75 -10.75 -34.58
N GLN A 545 -20.73 -11.09 -33.82
CA GLN A 545 -19.66 -10.18 -33.41
C GLN A 545 -18.40 -10.40 -34.25
N ASN A 546 -17.93 -9.33 -34.90
CA ASN A 546 -16.70 -9.34 -35.69
C ASN A 546 -15.54 -8.80 -34.84
N ILE A 547 -14.91 -9.68 -34.05
CA ILE A 547 -13.80 -9.34 -33.17
C ILE A 547 -12.48 -9.75 -33.86
N PRO A 548 -11.53 -8.82 -34.11
CA PRO A 548 -10.23 -9.15 -34.71
C PRO A 548 -9.49 -10.21 -33.90
N ASP A 549 -8.86 -11.18 -34.57
CA ASP A 549 -8.07 -12.26 -33.98
C ASP A 549 -8.82 -13.12 -32.94
N SER A 550 -10.16 -13.16 -33.02
CA SER A 550 -11.04 -13.96 -32.15
C SER A 550 -11.67 -15.13 -32.93
N PRO A 551 -12.02 -16.25 -32.26
CA PRO A 551 -12.95 -17.23 -32.83
C PRO A 551 -14.30 -16.59 -33.19
N PRO A 552 -15.09 -17.23 -34.07
CA PRO A 552 -16.43 -16.78 -34.40
C PRO A 552 -17.28 -16.61 -33.14
N ALA A 553 -17.93 -15.45 -33.02
CA ALA A 553 -18.65 -15.05 -31.81
C ALA A 553 -20.03 -14.48 -32.12
N VAL A 554 -20.97 -14.68 -31.21
CA VAL A 554 -22.34 -14.15 -31.31
C VAL A 554 -22.86 -13.75 -29.94
N LEU A 555 -23.52 -12.60 -29.88
CA LEU A 555 -24.18 -12.07 -28.70
C LEU A 555 -25.68 -12.27 -28.83
N LEU A 556 -26.30 -12.91 -27.85
CA LEU A 556 -27.75 -12.99 -27.69
C LEU A 556 -28.15 -12.21 -26.44
N ARG A 557 -29.18 -11.36 -26.55
CA ARG A 557 -29.84 -10.73 -25.41
C ARG A 557 -31.27 -11.18 -25.32
N GLY A 558 -31.71 -11.51 -24.12
CA GLY A 558 -33.07 -11.97 -23.87
C GLY A 558 -33.48 -11.82 -22.42
N LYS A 559 -34.72 -12.21 -22.14
CA LYS A 559 -35.30 -12.23 -20.79
C LYS A 559 -35.87 -13.61 -20.51
N GLN A 560 -35.67 -14.08 -19.29
CA GLN A 560 -36.28 -15.31 -18.78
C GLN A 560 -37.06 -15.00 -17.51
N LYS A 561 -38.25 -15.61 -17.39
CA LYS A 561 -39.10 -15.51 -16.21
C LYS A 561 -39.13 -16.84 -15.49
N ALA A 562 -38.56 -16.90 -14.28
CA ALA A 562 -38.48 -18.12 -13.48
C ALA A 562 -39.39 -18.04 -12.25
N GLY A 563 -40.08 -19.14 -11.92
CA GLY A 563 -40.87 -19.26 -10.71
C GLY A 563 -40.02 -19.63 -9.50
N LYS A 564 -40.22 -18.99 -8.34
CA LYS A 564 -39.55 -19.39 -7.09
C LYS A 564 -40.28 -20.58 -6.45
N PHE A 565 -39.54 -21.61 -6.03
CA PHE A 565 -40.07 -22.65 -5.15
C PHE A 565 -40.68 -22.00 -3.88
N ASN A 566 -41.98 -22.21 -3.65
CA ASN A 566 -42.80 -21.71 -2.53
C ASN A 566 -43.25 -20.23 -2.53
N ARG A 567 -43.32 -19.51 -3.67
CA ARG A 567 -44.01 -18.20 -3.76
C ARG A 567 -44.80 -18.06 -5.07
N GLU A 568 -45.88 -17.27 -5.07
CA GLU A 568 -46.64 -16.92 -6.29
C GLU A 568 -45.93 -15.84 -7.17
N GLU A 569 -44.84 -15.25 -6.67
CA GLU A 569 -44.06 -14.24 -7.37
C GLU A 569 -43.04 -14.89 -8.33
N SER A 570 -42.87 -14.26 -9.49
CA SER A 570 -41.95 -14.68 -10.56
C SER A 570 -40.91 -13.58 -10.78
N ASP A 571 -39.64 -13.96 -10.87
CA ASP A 571 -38.55 -13.02 -11.11
C ASP A 571 -38.27 -12.97 -12.62
N ILE A 572 -38.07 -11.77 -13.17
CA ILE A 572 -37.62 -11.58 -14.55
C ILE A 572 -36.13 -11.27 -14.52
N VAL A 573 -35.33 -12.03 -15.26
CA VAL A 573 -33.89 -11.83 -15.38
C VAL A 573 -33.57 -11.46 -16.82
N ALA A 574 -32.91 -10.32 -17.03
CA ALA A 574 -32.28 -10.02 -18.30
C ALA A 574 -30.98 -10.82 -18.40
N ILE A 575 -30.82 -11.57 -19.49
CA ILE A 575 -29.67 -12.43 -19.72
C ILE A 575 -29.02 -12.01 -21.03
N SER A 576 -27.71 -11.77 -20.98
CA SER A 576 -26.86 -11.58 -22.14
C SER A 576 -25.89 -12.75 -22.25
N ILE A 577 -25.86 -13.41 -23.40
CA ILE A 577 -24.97 -14.55 -23.68
C ILE A 577 -24.03 -14.16 -24.80
N MET A 578 -22.73 -14.22 -24.55
CA MET A 578 -21.73 -14.19 -25.59
C MET A 578 -21.18 -15.60 -25.79
N LEU A 579 -21.37 -16.16 -26.98
CA LEU A 579 -20.84 -17.46 -27.38
C LEU A 579 -19.60 -17.26 -28.26
N TYR A 580 -18.49 -17.91 -27.90
CA TYR A 580 -17.27 -18.01 -28.70
C TYR A 580 -17.02 -19.46 -29.11
N ARG A 581 -16.88 -19.73 -30.41
CA ARG A 581 -16.76 -21.11 -30.90
C ARG A 581 -15.35 -21.46 -31.35
N PHE A 582 -14.70 -22.36 -30.63
CA PHE A 582 -13.38 -22.87 -30.97
C PHE A 582 -13.50 -24.17 -31.75
N THR A 583 -13.81 -24.07 -33.04
CA THR A 583 -14.02 -25.22 -33.92
C THR A 583 -12.83 -26.18 -33.98
N GLN A 584 -11.60 -25.66 -33.84
CA GLN A 584 -10.36 -26.46 -33.77
C GLN A 584 -10.21 -27.31 -32.51
N PHE A 585 -10.94 -26.98 -31.44
CA PHE A 585 -10.89 -27.67 -30.14
C PHE A 585 -12.20 -28.35 -29.78
N THR A 586 -13.21 -28.31 -30.68
CA THR A 586 -14.55 -28.85 -30.42
C THR A 586 -15.17 -28.32 -29.12
N SER A 587 -14.90 -27.06 -28.79
CA SER A 587 -15.35 -26.42 -27.56
C SER A 587 -16.00 -25.08 -27.82
N ASP A 588 -17.02 -24.78 -27.03
CA ASP A 588 -17.70 -23.50 -26.97
C ASP A 588 -17.34 -22.83 -25.63
N ILE A 589 -17.01 -21.54 -25.66
CA ILE A 589 -16.90 -20.72 -24.45
C ILE A 589 -18.13 -19.84 -24.36
N LEU A 590 -18.88 -20.00 -23.29
CA LEU A 590 -20.13 -19.29 -23.03
C LEU A 590 -19.93 -18.28 -21.91
N VAL A 591 -20.12 -17.00 -22.19
CA VAL A 591 -20.11 -15.93 -21.18
C VAL A 591 -21.54 -15.45 -20.97
N CYS A 592 -22.12 -15.76 -19.82
CA CYS A 592 -23.48 -15.42 -19.45
C CYS A 592 -23.49 -14.31 -18.40
N PHE A 593 -24.10 -13.17 -18.71
CA PHE A 593 -24.37 -12.09 -17.77
C PHE A 593 -25.85 -12.07 -17.41
N ASN A 594 -26.15 -12.25 -16.13
CA ASN A 594 -27.49 -12.21 -15.57
C ASN A 594 -27.69 -10.91 -14.79
N ASP A 595 -28.73 -10.18 -15.15
CA ASP A 595 -29.12 -8.92 -14.54
C ASP A 595 -30.59 -9.02 -14.06
N PRO A 596 -30.82 -9.27 -12.75
CA PRO A 596 -32.17 -9.35 -12.21
C PRO A 596 -32.91 -8.02 -12.36
N ILE A 597 -34.08 -8.05 -13.00
CA ILE A 597 -34.95 -6.87 -13.11
C ILE A 597 -35.87 -6.88 -11.88
N LEU A 598 -35.63 -5.95 -10.95
CA LEU A 598 -36.44 -5.78 -9.73
C LEU A 598 -37.88 -5.37 -10.02
#